data_AF-A0A0F9E467-F1
#
_entry.id   AF-A0A0F9E467-F1
#
_cell.length_a   1.000
_cell.length_b   1.000
_cell.length_c   1.000
_cell.angle_alpha   90.00
_cell.angle_beta   90.00
_cell.angle_gamma   90.00
#
_symmetry.space_group_name_H-M   'P 1'
#
loop_
_entity.id
_entity.type
_entity.pdbx_description
1 polymer ?
#
loop_
_entity_poly.entity_id
_entity_poly.type
_entity_poly.pdbx_seq_one_letter_code
_entity_poly.pdbx_strand_id
1 'polypeptide(L)'
;MRKIIIFLLLCSVVWAENPYRILSSFNAGELSPLLGAREDLAKYQSGCSIMENLIPIPQGGAQKRPGTKYIAEVKTSSLKTRLLPFEFSTSQSYILEVGNQYMRFFTNGASVTEGDGTEDTATVDAAGTTVSHWKLNEDDNTTTVTDRKGTHTGTSTATTE
;
A
#
# COMPACT_ATOMS: atom_id res chain seq x y z
N MET A 1 -34.23 -34.44 -56.37
CA MET A 1 -34.09 -33.09 -55.77
C MET A 1 -34.69 -32.98 -54.35
N ARG A 2 -35.87 -33.57 -54.07
CA ARG A 2 -36.54 -33.50 -52.74
C ARG A 2 -35.75 -34.11 -51.55
N LYS A 3 -34.91 -35.13 -51.78
CA LYS A 3 -34.09 -35.79 -50.72
C LYS A 3 -32.85 -34.98 -50.29
N ILE A 4 -32.30 -34.13 -51.16
CA ILE A 4 -31.14 -33.27 -50.86
C ILE A 4 -31.54 -32.09 -49.96
N ILE A 5 -32.73 -31.52 -50.16
CA ILE A 5 -33.27 -30.45 -49.34
C ILE A 5 -33.55 -30.91 -47.89
N ILE A 6 -34.05 -32.14 -47.71
CA ILE A 6 -34.26 -32.75 -46.39
C ILE A 6 -32.93 -33.00 -45.66
N PHE A 7 -31.89 -33.45 -46.36
CA PHE A 7 -30.57 -33.69 -45.75
C PHE A 7 -29.87 -32.38 -45.35
N LEU A 8 -30.04 -31.32 -46.14
CA LEU A 8 -29.53 -29.98 -45.80
C LEU A 8 -30.28 -29.34 -44.61
N LEU A 9 -31.62 -29.52 -44.54
CA LEU A 9 -32.43 -29.07 -43.40
C LEU A 9 -32.06 -29.82 -42.10
N LEU A 10 -31.86 -31.14 -42.16
CA LEU A 10 -31.38 -31.93 -41.01
C LEU A 10 -29.97 -31.52 -40.57
N CYS A 11 -29.07 -31.19 -41.51
CA CYS A 11 -27.72 -30.74 -41.19
C CYS A 11 -27.72 -29.37 -40.48
N SER A 12 -28.62 -28.45 -40.87
CA SER A 12 -28.74 -27.14 -40.21
C SER A 12 -29.31 -27.19 -38.79
N VAL A 13 -30.13 -28.20 -38.47
CA VAL A 13 -30.70 -28.37 -37.12
C VAL A 13 -29.70 -29.07 -36.19
N VAL A 14 -28.85 -29.94 -36.71
CA VAL A 14 -27.82 -30.67 -35.92
C VAL A 14 -26.63 -29.77 -35.55
N TRP A 15 -26.36 -28.70 -36.30
CA TRP A 15 -25.23 -27.79 -36.04
C TRP A 15 -25.55 -26.61 -35.10
N ALA A 16 -26.81 -26.43 -34.68
CA ALA A 16 -27.24 -25.17 -34.05
C ALA A 16 -27.28 -25.17 -32.51
N GLU A 17 -27.01 -26.29 -31.82
CA GLU A 17 -27.12 -26.33 -30.36
C GLU A 17 -25.89 -27.01 -29.75
N ASN A 18 -24.79 -26.25 -29.65
CA ASN A 18 -23.85 -26.49 -28.57
C ASN A 18 -24.24 -25.53 -27.44
N PRO A 19 -25.10 -25.92 -26.49
CA PRO A 19 -25.42 -25.08 -25.35
C PRO A 19 -24.13 -24.89 -24.57
N TYR A 20 -23.51 -23.74 -24.75
CA TYR A 20 -22.37 -23.32 -23.95
C TYR A 20 -22.78 -23.46 -22.50
N ARG A 21 -22.12 -24.37 -21.78
CA ARG A 21 -22.39 -24.64 -20.37
C ARG A 21 -22.19 -23.33 -19.61
N ILE A 22 -23.29 -22.69 -19.22
CA ILE A 22 -23.24 -21.45 -18.47
C ILE A 22 -22.64 -21.79 -17.10
N LEU A 23 -21.44 -21.29 -16.82
CA LEU A 23 -20.86 -21.35 -15.50
C LEU A 23 -21.60 -20.34 -14.62
N SER A 24 -22.36 -20.85 -13.66
CA SER A 24 -23.18 -20.04 -12.76
C SER A 24 -22.38 -19.44 -11.60
N SER A 25 -21.17 -19.94 -11.34
CA SER A 25 -20.35 -19.50 -10.22
C SER A 25 -18.85 -19.73 -10.43
N PHE A 26 -18.04 -18.88 -9.79
CA PHE A 26 -16.58 -18.93 -9.76
C PHE A 26 -16.01 -19.10 -8.34
N ASN A 27 -16.84 -19.56 -7.40
CA ASN A 27 -16.48 -19.67 -5.98
C ASN A 27 -15.34 -20.68 -5.71
N ALA A 28 -15.08 -21.63 -6.61
CA ALA A 28 -13.96 -22.56 -6.47
C ALA A 28 -12.61 -21.97 -6.92
N GLY A 29 -12.59 -20.78 -7.53
CA GLY A 29 -11.36 -20.13 -7.97
C GLY A 29 -10.69 -20.81 -9.16
N GLU A 30 -9.37 -20.71 -9.22
CA GLU A 30 -8.53 -21.39 -10.21
C GLU A 30 -8.34 -22.86 -9.84
N LEU A 31 -8.69 -23.75 -10.76
CA LEU A 31 -8.49 -25.19 -10.60
C LEU A 31 -7.09 -25.57 -11.06
N SER A 32 -6.44 -26.44 -10.28
CA SER A 32 -5.17 -27.03 -10.71
C SER A 32 -5.32 -27.69 -12.08
N PRO A 33 -4.33 -27.58 -12.99
CA PRO A 33 -4.37 -28.25 -14.29
C PRO A 33 -4.60 -29.77 -14.20
N LEU A 34 -4.16 -30.40 -13.11
CA LEU A 34 -4.35 -31.84 -12.86
C LEU A 34 -5.80 -32.21 -12.52
N LEU A 35 -6.60 -31.24 -12.05
CA LEU A 35 -8.02 -31.40 -11.75
C LEU A 35 -8.91 -31.11 -12.96
N GLY A 36 -8.32 -30.72 -14.10
CA GLY A 36 -9.01 -30.36 -15.34
C GLY A 36 -9.83 -31.48 -15.99
N ALA A 37 -9.68 -32.73 -15.57
CA ALA A 37 -10.45 -33.87 -16.06
C ALA A 37 -11.38 -34.49 -15.00
N ARG A 38 -11.39 -33.94 -13.77
CA ARG A 38 -12.07 -34.53 -12.62
C ARG A 38 -13.48 -33.95 -12.46
N GLU A 39 -14.34 -34.25 -13.43
CA GLU A 39 -15.70 -33.72 -13.51
C GLU A 39 -16.62 -34.15 -12.35
N ASP A 40 -16.29 -35.24 -11.66
CA ASP A 40 -16.97 -35.75 -10.46
C ASP A 40 -16.75 -34.86 -9.23
N LEU A 41 -15.71 -34.01 -9.23
CA LEU A 41 -15.44 -33.11 -8.12
C LEU A 41 -16.50 -32.01 -8.08
N ALA A 42 -17.22 -31.90 -6.96
CA ALA A 42 -18.29 -30.89 -6.79
C ALA A 42 -17.83 -29.44 -7.09
N LYS A 43 -16.56 -29.12 -6.82
CA LYS A 43 -15.97 -27.80 -7.08
C LYS A 43 -15.59 -27.55 -8.55
N TYR A 44 -15.49 -28.61 -9.36
CA TYR A 44 -15.13 -28.52 -10.78
C TYR A 44 -16.10 -27.63 -11.56
N GLN A 45 -17.39 -27.72 -11.22
CA GLN A 45 -18.44 -26.95 -11.89
C GLN A 45 -18.46 -25.46 -11.53
N SER A 46 -17.80 -25.07 -10.43
CA SER A 46 -17.75 -23.71 -9.88
C SER A 46 -16.37 -23.07 -9.96
N GLY A 47 -15.45 -23.67 -10.71
CA GLY A 47 -14.07 -23.21 -10.88
C GLY A 47 -13.78 -22.82 -12.32
N CYS A 48 -12.59 -22.28 -12.53
CA CYS A 48 -12.09 -21.91 -13.85
C CYS A 48 -10.64 -22.38 -14.02
N SER A 49 -10.18 -22.47 -15.28
CA SER A 49 -8.82 -22.90 -15.58
C SER A 49 -7.76 -21.84 -15.28
N ILE A 50 -8.10 -20.56 -15.41
CA ILE A 50 -7.19 -19.42 -15.21
C ILE A 50 -7.99 -18.32 -14.50
N MET A 51 -7.50 -17.86 -13.35
CA MET A 51 -8.08 -16.73 -12.60
C MET A 51 -6.99 -15.74 -12.18
N GLU A 52 -6.67 -14.80 -13.06
CA GLU A 52 -5.66 -13.78 -12.76
C GLU A 52 -6.29 -12.49 -12.25
N ASN A 53 -5.69 -11.89 -11.22
CA ASN A 53 -6.08 -10.59 -10.65
C ASN A 53 -7.56 -10.49 -10.25
N LEU A 54 -8.19 -11.61 -9.91
CA LEU A 54 -9.58 -11.72 -9.48
C LEU A 54 -9.66 -12.38 -8.10
N ILE A 55 -10.66 -11.99 -7.32
CA ILE A 55 -11.00 -12.57 -6.02
C ILE A 55 -12.40 -13.19 -6.18
N PRO A 56 -12.55 -14.51 -6.00
CA PRO A 56 -13.86 -15.15 -6.02
C PRO A 56 -14.67 -14.68 -4.82
N ILE A 57 -15.93 -14.32 -5.05
CA ILE A 57 -16.85 -13.91 -3.97
C ILE A 57 -17.80 -15.06 -3.62
N PRO A 58 -18.20 -15.21 -2.34
CA PRO A 58 -19.08 -16.31 -1.92
C PRO A 58 -20.41 -16.36 -2.67
N GLN A 59 -20.91 -15.23 -3.17
CA GLN A 59 -22.14 -15.10 -3.95
C GLN A 59 -22.04 -15.71 -5.37
N GLY A 60 -20.85 -16.16 -5.78
CA GLY A 60 -20.63 -16.86 -7.04
C GLY A 60 -19.98 -16.01 -8.13
N GLY A 61 -19.91 -14.69 -7.98
CA GLY A 61 -19.14 -13.83 -8.88
C GLY A 61 -17.62 -13.91 -8.65
N ALA A 62 -16.89 -13.11 -9.41
CA ALA A 62 -15.50 -12.75 -9.13
C ALA A 62 -15.35 -11.23 -9.25
N GLN A 63 -14.61 -10.63 -8.32
CA GLN A 63 -14.31 -9.19 -8.33
C GLN A 63 -12.83 -8.98 -8.66
N LYS A 64 -12.48 -7.85 -9.26
CA LYS A 64 -11.07 -7.51 -9.49
C LYS A 64 -10.35 -7.31 -8.14
N ARG A 65 -9.10 -7.77 -8.04
CA ARG A 65 -8.27 -7.51 -6.86
C ARG A 65 -8.11 -5.99 -6.68
N PRO A 66 -8.29 -5.45 -5.46
CA PRO A 66 -7.99 -4.06 -5.19
C PRO A 66 -6.56 -3.72 -5.65
N GLY A 67 -6.43 -2.59 -6.33
CA GLY A 67 -5.13 -2.09 -6.79
C GLY A 67 -4.26 -1.65 -5.62
N THR A 68 -2.99 -1.39 -5.90
CA THR A 68 -2.08 -0.71 -4.97
C THR A 68 -2.21 0.80 -5.13
N LYS A 69 -2.13 1.54 -4.03
CA LYS A 69 -2.04 3.01 -4.04
C LYS A 69 -0.57 3.41 -4.01
N TYR A 70 -0.18 4.34 -4.88
CA TYR A 70 1.13 5.00 -4.79
C TYR A 70 1.12 5.96 -3.59
N ILE A 71 2.09 5.81 -2.69
CA ILE A 71 2.25 6.67 -1.50
C ILE A 71 3.44 7.59 -1.67
N ALA A 72 4.65 7.02 -1.80
CA ALA A 72 5.89 7.75 -1.96
C ALA A 72 6.96 6.88 -2.61
N GLU A 73 7.97 7.52 -3.18
CA GLU A 73 9.22 6.89 -3.58
C GLU A 73 10.14 6.69 -2.36
N VAL A 74 10.99 5.66 -2.41
CA VAL A 74 12.02 5.42 -1.39
C VAL A 74 13.02 6.58 -1.36
N LYS A 75 13.63 6.85 -0.19
CA LYS A 75 14.57 7.99 -0.05
C LYS A 75 15.73 7.93 -1.04
N THR A 76 16.24 6.73 -1.28
CA THR A 76 17.43 6.49 -2.09
C THR A 76 17.18 5.30 -3.00
N SER A 77 16.58 5.57 -4.16
CA SER A 77 16.24 4.57 -5.18
C SER A 77 17.45 3.88 -5.82
N SER A 78 18.65 4.42 -5.63
CA SER A 78 19.90 3.82 -6.10
C SER A 78 20.40 2.65 -5.24
N LEU A 79 19.88 2.49 -4.02
CA LEU A 79 20.31 1.46 -3.08
C LEU A 79 19.15 0.52 -2.74
N LYS A 80 19.49 -0.69 -2.30
CA LYS A 80 18.51 -1.68 -1.87
C LYS A 80 17.79 -1.21 -0.62
N THR A 81 16.48 -1.10 -0.69
CA THR A 81 15.59 -0.76 0.42
C THR A 81 14.65 -1.93 0.70
N ARG A 82 14.19 -2.06 1.95
CA ARG A 82 13.23 -3.08 2.36
C ARG A 82 12.10 -2.45 3.15
N LEU A 83 10.88 -2.91 2.88
CA LEU A 83 9.72 -2.61 3.70
C LEU A 83 9.55 -3.72 4.74
N LEU A 84 9.36 -3.34 6.00
CA LEU A 84 9.08 -4.25 7.11
C LEU A 84 7.76 -3.86 7.77
N PRO A 85 6.79 -4.79 7.91
CA PRO A 85 5.60 -4.53 8.69
C PRO A 85 5.96 -4.53 10.19
N PHE A 86 5.44 -3.55 10.92
CA PHE A 86 5.54 -3.48 12.37
C PHE A 86 4.17 -3.18 12.96
N GLU A 87 3.68 -4.09 13.81
CA GLU A 87 2.40 -3.95 14.49
C GLU A 87 2.65 -4.00 15.99
N PHE A 88 2.40 -2.89 16.68
CA PHE A 88 2.48 -2.84 18.14
C PHE A 88 1.12 -3.21 18.77
N SER A 89 0.03 -2.77 18.16
CA SER A 89 -1.34 -3.07 18.58
C SER A 89 -2.30 -3.00 17.40
N THR A 90 -3.56 -3.40 17.63
CA THR A 90 -4.64 -3.29 16.64
C THR A 90 -4.93 -1.84 16.22
N SER A 91 -4.53 -0.86 17.03
CA SER A 91 -4.67 0.57 16.71
C SER A 91 -3.38 1.21 16.19
N GLN A 92 -2.22 0.59 16.42
CA GLN A 92 -0.92 1.13 16.07
C GLN A 92 -0.16 0.16 15.16
N SER A 93 -0.30 0.41 13.85
CA SER A 93 0.40 -0.31 12.79
C SER A 93 1.23 0.66 11.93
N TYR A 94 2.43 0.21 11.60
CA TYR A 94 3.41 0.97 10.83
C TYR A 94 4.06 0.10 9.78
N ILE A 95 4.46 0.74 8.68
CA ILE A 95 5.36 0.15 7.70
C ILE A 95 6.69 0.89 7.83
N LEU A 96 7.76 0.14 8.07
CA LEU A 96 9.12 0.66 8.19
C LEU A 96 9.82 0.51 6.84
N GLU A 97 10.22 1.62 6.24
CA GLU A 97 11.16 1.63 5.12
C GLU A 97 12.57 1.67 5.69
N VAL A 98 13.31 0.57 5.54
CA VAL A 98 14.70 0.46 5.97
C VAL A 98 15.59 0.52 4.74
N GLY A 99 16.40 1.58 4.67
CA GLY A 99 17.40 1.76 3.63
C GLY A 99 18.82 1.89 4.21
N ASN A 100 19.76 2.28 3.36
CA ASN A 100 21.14 2.47 3.79
C ASN A 100 21.26 3.65 4.77
N GLN A 101 21.50 3.35 6.05
CA GLN A 101 21.67 4.34 7.13
C GLN A 101 20.43 5.23 7.37
N TYR A 102 19.24 4.77 7.02
CA TYR A 102 18.01 5.47 7.37
C TYR A 102 16.84 4.50 7.61
N MET A 103 15.89 4.96 8.41
CA MET A 103 14.59 4.32 8.59
C MET A 103 13.51 5.39 8.48
N ARG A 104 12.43 5.10 7.74
CA ARG A 104 11.23 5.95 7.66
C ARG A 104 10.01 5.15 8.09
N PHE A 105 9.06 5.84 8.70
CA PHE A 105 7.81 5.25 9.17
C PHE A 105 6.66 5.71 8.30
N PHE A 106 5.77 4.78 7.96
CA PHE A 106 4.54 5.07 7.25
C PHE A 106 3.35 4.56 8.05
N THR A 107 2.31 5.37 8.17
CA THR A 107 1.03 5.00 8.77
C THR A 107 -0.11 5.74 8.06
N ASN A 108 -1.32 5.18 8.08
CA ASN A 108 -2.52 5.79 7.45
C ASN A 108 -2.32 6.23 5.99
N GLY A 109 -1.42 5.59 5.25
CA GLY A 109 -1.14 5.91 3.85
C GLY A 109 -0.27 7.15 3.60
N ALA A 110 0.47 7.63 4.61
CA ALA A 110 1.43 8.72 4.50
C ALA A 110 2.71 8.44 5.33
N SER A 111 3.81 9.14 5.04
CA SER A 111 5.01 9.11 5.87
C SER A 111 4.76 9.88 7.17
N VAL A 112 5.21 9.31 8.29
CA VAL A 112 5.29 10.03 9.56
C VAL A 112 6.51 10.94 9.45
N THR A 113 6.25 12.23 9.29
CA THR A 113 7.26 13.27 9.30
C THR A 113 6.88 14.19 10.45
N GLU A 114 7.70 14.22 11.51
CA GLU A 114 7.69 15.37 12.39
C GLU A 114 8.34 16.51 11.60
N GLY A 115 7.74 17.70 11.63
CA GLY A 115 8.36 18.88 11.03
C GLY A 115 9.74 19.05 11.64
N ASP A 116 10.74 19.28 10.79
CA ASP A 116 12.14 19.38 11.17
C ASP A 116 12.30 20.27 12.42
N GLY A 117 12.75 19.66 13.53
CA GLY A 117 13.62 20.27 14.53
C GLY A 117 13.23 21.61 15.15
N THR A 118 11.97 22.06 15.12
CA THR A 118 11.56 23.14 16.03
C THR A 118 11.09 22.47 17.31
N GLU A 119 11.94 22.49 18.35
CA GLU A 119 11.45 22.20 19.70
C GLU A 119 10.23 23.10 19.96
N ASP A 120 9.04 22.52 19.98
CA ASP A 120 7.82 23.24 20.30
C ASP A 120 7.76 23.45 21.82
N THR A 121 8.49 24.47 22.28
CA THR A 121 8.45 24.90 23.68
C THR A 121 7.21 25.72 24.00
N ALA A 122 6.26 25.92 23.07
CA ALA A 122 5.12 26.81 23.26
C ALA A 122 4.28 26.43 24.50
N THR A 123 4.15 25.14 24.79
CA THR A 123 3.46 24.63 25.98
C THR A 123 4.22 24.89 27.29
N VAL A 124 5.55 24.89 27.25
CA VAL A 124 6.43 25.12 28.42
C VAL A 124 6.59 26.63 28.69
N ASP A 125 6.66 27.43 27.63
CA ASP A 125 6.75 28.89 27.68
C ASP A 125 5.43 29.52 28.15
N ALA A 126 4.28 28.95 27.76
CA ALA A 126 2.96 29.37 28.24
C ALA A 126 2.78 29.11 29.76
N ALA A 127 3.45 28.11 30.31
CA ALA A 127 3.43 27.80 31.74
C ALA A 127 4.38 28.70 32.57
N GLY A 128 5.22 29.53 31.92
CA GLY A 128 6.15 30.45 32.58
C GLY A 128 7.30 29.75 33.33
N THR A 129 7.52 28.47 33.06
CA THR A 129 8.52 27.63 33.74
C THR A 129 9.91 27.74 33.10
N THR A 130 9.99 28.21 31.85
CA THR A 130 11.26 28.42 31.15
C THR A 130 11.99 29.65 31.72
N VAL A 131 13.11 29.43 32.40
CA VAL A 131 13.94 30.51 32.96
C VAL A 131 14.93 31.05 31.92
N SER A 132 15.48 30.18 31.08
CA SER A 132 16.32 30.51 29.93
C SER A 132 16.35 29.32 28.96
N HIS A 133 16.32 29.61 27.66
CA HIS A 133 16.43 28.61 26.60
C HIS A 133 17.54 29.04 25.64
N TRP A 134 18.52 28.16 25.42
CA TRP A 134 19.59 28.37 24.47
C TRP A 134 19.21 27.74 23.13
N LYS A 135 18.73 28.55 22.18
CA LYS A 135 18.57 28.08 20.80
C LYS A 135 19.91 28.16 20.10
N LEU A 136 20.49 27.00 19.78
CA LEU A 136 21.62 26.92 18.84
C LEU A 136 21.00 26.91 17.44
N ASN A 137 20.98 28.08 16.78
CA ASN A 137 20.64 28.15 15.36
C ASN A 137 21.95 28.17 14.58
N GLU A 138 22.25 27.10 13.83
CA GLU A 138 23.49 26.97 13.06
C GLU A 138 23.46 27.77 11.74
N ASP A 139 22.29 28.25 11.33
CA ASP A 139 22.09 29.00 10.07
C ASP A 139 22.36 30.50 10.18
N ASP A 140 22.46 31.05 11.40
CA ASP A 140 22.72 32.46 11.64
C ASP A 140 23.92 32.60 12.58
N ASN A 141 24.94 33.38 12.22
CA ASN A 141 26.20 33.54 12.98
C ASN A 141 26.00 34.34 14.29
N THR A 142 24.81 34.30 14.87
CA THR A 142 24.40 35.05 16.06
C THR A 142 23.59 34.14 16.99
N THR A 143 24.18 33.80 18.15
CA THR A 143 23.46 33.10 19.21
C THR A 143 22.73 34.13 20.08
N THR A 144 21.40 34.16 20.02
CA THR A 144 20.59 35.05 20.85
C THR A 144 20.10 34.30 22.08
N VAL A 145 20.43 34.79 23.29
CA VAL A 145 19.88 34.26 24.54
C VAL A 145 18.73 35.15 24.97
N THR A 146 17.53 34.59 25.09
CA THR A 146 16.37 35.32 25.62
C THR A 146 16.10 34.84 27.04
N ASP A 147 16.16 35.76 28.00
CA ASP A 147 15.78 35.53 29.40
C ASP A 147 14.51 36.31 29.77
N ARG A 148 14.02 36.14 31.00
CA ARG A 148 12.82 36.84 31.51
C ARG A 148 12.95 38.37 31.54
N LYS A 149 14.16 38.92 31.58
CA LYS A 149 14.46 40.34 31.64
C LYS A 149 14.76 40.97 30.27
N GLY A 150 14.96 40.18 29.22
CA GLY A 150 15.12 40.65 27.85
C GLY A 150 15.96 39.72 26.96
N THR A 151 16.11 40.12 25.71
CA THR A 151 17.00 39.44 24.75
C THR A 151 18.39 40.05 24.84
N HIS A 152 19.39 39.21 25.13
CA HIS A 152 20.80 39.59 25.11
C HIS A 152 21.43 39.02 23.85
N THR A 153 22.11 39.89 23.08
CA THR A 153 22.83 39.50 21.87
C THR A 153 24.33 39.58 22.13
N GLY A 154 25.06 38.52 21.81
CA GLY A 154 26.52 38.47 21.90
C GLY A 154 27.11 37.96 20.59
N THR A 155 28.15 38.62 20.09
CA THR A 155 28.92 38.15 18.93
C THR A 155 29.93 37.11 19.41
N SER A 156 29.70 35.84 19.08
CA SER A 156 30.70 34.80 19.32
C SER A 156 31.75 34.84 18.21
N THR A 157 32.97 35.27 18.52
CA THR A 157 34.13 35.11 17.62
C THR A 157 34.82 33.80 17.95
N ALA A 158 34.77 32.83 17.05
CA ALA A 158 35.61 31.63 17.15
C ALA A 158 37.00 31.96 16.61
N THR A 159 37.98 32.13 17.50
CA THR A 159 39.40 32.12 17.10
C THR A 159 39.78 30.66 16.85
N THR A 160 40.01 30.31 15.60
CA THR A 160 40.65 29.05 15.23
C THR A 160 42.15 29.23 15.45
N GLU A 161 42.71 28.56 16.45
CA GLU A 161 44.14 28.19 16.44
C GLU A 161 44.34 26.91 15.62
#